data_AF-A0A2S2N5X5-F1
#
_entry.id   AF-A0A2S2N5X5-F1
#
_cell.length_a   1.000
_cell.length_b   1.000
_cell.length_c   1.000
_cell.angle_alpha   90.00
_cell.angle_beta   90.00
_cell.angle_gamma   90.00
#
_symmetry.space_group_name_H-M   'P 1'
#
loop_
_entity.id
_entity.type
_entity.pdbx_description
1 polymer ?
#
loop_
_entity_poly.entity_id
_entity_poly.type
_entity_poly.pdbx_seq_one_letter_code
_entity_poly.pdbx_strand_id
1 'polypeptide(L)'
;KIRKQDATSTINSIASNVVGQSLAWDFIRGNWRTLFTQYGGGSFSFSRLILSVTQRFSSEFELQQLEQFKKDNQDIGFGSGTRALEQALERTRANIIWVKENQATVLEWFENEIKSR
;
A
#
# COMPACT_ATOMS: atom_id res chain seq x y z
N LYS A 1 -18.51 16.90 -8.74
CA LYS A 1 -17.78 17.23 -7.49
C LYS A 1 -17.84 16.01 -6.57
N ILE A 2 -16.70 15.46 -6.14
CA ILE A 2 -16.64 14.33 -5.20
C ILE A 2 -16.92 14.85 -3.78
N ARG A 3 -17.74 14.15 -2.99
CA ARG A 3 -18.04 14.56 -1.60
C ARG A 3 -16.89 14.15 -0.69
N LYS A 4 -16.69 14.88 0.40
CA LYS A 4 -15.57 14.67 1.33
C LYS A 4 -15.54 13.22 1.87
N GLN A 5 -16.69 12.65 2.24
CA GLN A 5 -16.77 11.28 2.74
C GLN A 5 -16.40 10.20 1.71
N ASP A 6 -16.51 10.49 0.41
CA ASP A 6 -16.27 9.52 -0.68
C ASP A 6 -14.81 9.53 -1.16
N ALA A 7 -13.98 10.44 -0.65
CA ALA A 7 -12.60 10.58 -1.10
C ALA A 7 -11.77 9.32 -0.80
N THR A 8 -11.85 8.78 0.42
CA THR A 8 -11.07 7.60 0.83
C THR A 8 -11.50 6.33 0.10
N SER A 9 -12.80 6.13 -0.14
CA SER A 9 -13.30 4.99 -0.91
C SER A 9 -12.88 5.07 -2.37
N THR A 10 -12.91 6.26 -2.98
CA THR A 10 -12.44 6.49 -4.35
C THR A 10 -10.95 6.14 -4.50
N ILE A 11 -10.11 6.59 -3.58
CA ILE A 11 -8.66 6.27 -3.62
C ILE A 11 -8.43 4.76 -3.46
N ASN A 12 -9.18 4.10 -2.55
CA ASN A 12 -9.10 2.65 -2.38
C ASN A 12 -9.49 1.87 -3.65
N SER A 13 -10.51 2.33 -4.38
CA SER A 13 -10.90 1.74 -5.65
C SER A 13 -9.79 1.86 -6.70
N ILE A 14 -9.13 3.01 -6.78
CA ILE A 14 -7.99 3.21 -7.69
C ILE A 14 -6.80 2.31 -7.27
N ALA A 15 -6.51 2.23 -5.98
CA ALA A 15 -5.40 1.42 -5.45
C ALA A 15 -5.57 -0.09 -5.66
N SER A 16 -6.80 -0.57 -5.87
CA SER A 16 -7.07 -1.98 -6.19
C SER A 16 -6.62 -2.37 -7.60
N ASN A 17 -6.54 -1.40 -8.52
CA ASN A 17 -6.04 -1.58 -9.88
C ASN A 17 -4.51 -1.58 -9.90
N VAL A 18 -3.88 -2.50 -10.66
CA VAL A 18 -2.42 -2.64 -10.72
C VAL A 18 -1.73 -1.36 -11.22
N VAL A 19 -2.31 -0.70 -12.23
CA VAL A 19 -1.78 0.57 -12.75
C VAL A 19 -2.14 1.73 -11.81
N GLY A 20 -3.33 1.70 -11.22
CA GLY A 20 -3.80 2.73 -10.30
C GLY A 20 -3.07 2.75 -8.96
N GLN A 21 -2.46 1.64 -8.55
CA GLN A 21 -1.81 1.51 -7.25
C GLN A 21 -0.61 2.46 -7.07
N SER A 22 0.30 2.53 -8.05
CA SER A 22 1.46 3.42 -7.98
C SER A 22 1.02 4.89 -7.96
N LEU A 23 0.05 5.26 -8.81
CA LEU A 23 -0.52 6.61 -8.84
C LEU A 23 -1.20 6.98 -7.52
N ALA A 24 -1.96 6.06 -6.92
CA ALA A 24 -2.59 6.27 -5.62
C ALA A 24 -1.54 6.44 -4.52
N TRP A 25 -0.47 5.64 -4.52
CA TRP A 25 0.62 5.77 -3.57
C TRP A 25 1.34 7.11 -3.68
N ASP A 26 1.69 7.54 -4.90
CA ASP A 26 2.32 8.84 -5.14
C ASP A 26 1.43 10.00 -4.69
N PHE A 27 0.13 9.92 -4.98
CA PHE A 27 -0.85 10.90 -4.53
C PHE A 27 -0.92 10.98 -3.00
N ILE A 28 -0.95 9.84 -2.30
CA ILE A 28 -0.98 9.80 -0.83
C ILE A 28 0.30 10.41 -0.25
N ARG A 29 1.48 10.04 -0.77
CA ARG A 29 2.76 10.57 -0.29
C ARG A 29 2.85 12.08 -0.49
N GLY A 30 2.48 12.59 -1.67
CA GLY A 30 2.54 14.01 -1.99
C GLY A 30 1.54 14.88 -1.24
N ASN A 31 0.46 14.29 -0.70
CA ASN A 31 -0.65 15.05 -0.09
C ASN A 31 -0.94 14.64 1.36
N TRP A 32 -0.03 13.90 2.02
CA TRP A 32 -0.31 13.27 3.30
C TRP A 32 -0.84 14.24 4.35
N ARG A 33 -0.19 15.40 4.50
CA ARG A 33 -0.61 16.43 5.46
C ARG A 33 -2.06 16.85 5.27
N THR A 34 -2.44 17.20 4.04
CA THR A 34 -3.82 17.59 3.72
C THR A 34 -4.79 16.44 3.97
N LEU A 35 -4.43 15.22 3.57
CA LEU A 35 -5.26 14.04 3.76
C LEU A 35 -5.46 13.72 5.24
N PHE A 36 -4.40 13.76 6.05
CA PHE A 36 -4.47 13.50 7.47
C PHE A 36 -5.30 14.57 8.20
N THR A 37 -5.09 15.86 7.91
CA THR A 37 -5.89 16.95 8.50
C THR A 37 -7.37 16.82 8.14
N GLN A 38 -7.69 16.39 6.91
CA GLN A 38 -9.08 16.33 6.46
C GLN A 38 -9.81 15.05 6.87
N TYR A 39 -9.10 13.92 7.00
CA TYR A 39 -9.67 12.57 7.11
C TYR A 39 -9.10 11.70 8.25
N GLY A 40 -7.94 12.08 8.83
CA GLY A 40 -7.16 11.25 9.77
C GLY A 40 -7.58 11.33 11.24
N GLY A 41 -8.53 12.21 11.59
CA GLY A 41 -9.00 12.43 12.97
C GLY A 41 -9.93 11.35 13.56
N GLY A 42 -9.66 10.05 13.31
CA GLY A 42 -10.34 8.94 14.00
C GLY A 42 -11.17 7.99 13.13
N SER A 43 -11.03 8.04 11.81
CA SER A 43 -11.80 7.17 10.91
C SER A 43 -11.09 5.82 10.64
N PHE A 44 -11.86 4.72 10.67
CA PHE A 44 -11.40 3.38 10.23
C PHE A 44 -11.00 3.35 8.74
N SER A 45 -11.58 4.26 7.95
CA SER A 45 -11.29 4.40 6.52
C SER A 45 -9.85 4.82 6.24
N PHE A 46 -9.21 5.56 7.14
CA PHE A 46 -7.83 6.03 6.95
C PHE A 46 -6.79 4.91 7.18
N SER A 47 -7.03 3.99 8.11
CA SER A 47 -6.21 2.78 8.28
C SER A 47 -6.32 1.88 7.04
N ARG A 48 -7.54 1.69 6.52
CA ARG A 48 -7.79 0.92 5.30
C ARG A 48 -7.07 1.52 4.09
N LEU A 49 -7.01 2.85 4.00
CA LEU A 49 -6.31 3.57 2.93
C LEU A 49 -4.84 3.16 2.82
N ILE A 50 -4.10 3.21 3.94
CA ILE A 50 -2.69 2.80 3.99
C ILE A 50 -2.53 1.34 3.55
N LEU A 51 -3.37 0.45 4.07
CA LEU A 51 -3.31 -0.98 3.72
C LEU A 51 -3.58 -1.22 2.24
N SER A 52 -4.52 -0.50 1.64
CA SER A 52 -4.91 -0.66 0.23
C SER A 52 -3.83 -0.16 -0.74
N VAL A 53 -3.24 1.02 -0.49
CA VAL A 53 -2.21 1.57 -1.40
C VAL A 53 -0.88 0.81 -1.35
N THR A 54 -0.62 0.09 -0.25
CA THR A 54 0.61 -0.69 -0.04
C THR A 54 0.42 -2.20 -0.25
N GLN A 55 -0.77 -2.67 -0.64
CA GLN A 55 -1.11 -4.10 -0.59
C GLN A 55 -0.28 -5.02 -1.48
N ARG A 56 0.30 -4.46 -2.56
CA ARG A 56 1.06 -5.23 -3.55
C ARG A 56 2.57 -5.08 -3.40
N PHE A 57 3.04 -4.31 -2.43
CA PHE A 57 4.47 -4.06 -2.28
C PHE A 57 5.22 -5.35 -1.98
N SER A 58 6.28 -5.58 -2.73
CA SER A 58 7.08 -6.80 -2.65
C SER A 58 8.54 -6.58 -3.09
N SER A 59 9.00 -5.34 -3.15
CA SER A 59 10.38 -4.99 -3.49
C SER A 59 11.06 -4.18 -2.40
N GLU A 60 12.39 -4.26 -2.33
CA GLU A 60 13.21 -3.47 -1.39
C GLU A 60 13.02 -1.96 -1.58
N PHE A 61 12.83 -1.51 -2.82
CA PHE A 61 12.57 -0.11 -3.10
C PHE A 61 11.25 0.37 -2.49
N GLU A 62 10.19 -0.42 -2.58
CA GLU A 62 8.90 -0.11 -1.97
C GLU A 62 8.97 -0.12 -0.43
N LEU A 63 9.76 -1.05 0.15
CA LEU A 63 10.02 -1.06 1.59
C LEU A 63 10.72 0.22 2.05
N GLN A 64 11.78 0.62 1.34
CA GLN A 64 12.49 1.87 1.61
C GLN A 64 11.57 3.08 1.48
N GLN A 65 10.69 3.11 0.48
CA GLN A 65 9.70 4.17 0.34
C GLN A 65 8.72 4.23 1.53
N LEU A 66 8.29 3.09 2.07
CA LEU A 66 7.43 3.05 3.26
C LEU A 66 8.15 3.53 4.51
N GLU A 67 9.40 3.13 4.71
CA GLU A 67 10.23 3.57 5.83
C GLU A 67 10.49 5.08 5.77
N GLN A 68 10.79 5.59 4.58
CA GLN A 68 10.96 7.02 4.36
C GLN A 68 9.63 7.77 4.58
N PHE A 69 8.51 7.25 4.07
CA PHE A 69 7.18 7.82 4.30
C PHE A 69 6.83 7.89 5.80
N LYS A 70 7.18 6.85 6.57
CA LYS A 70 7.04 6.84 8.04
C LYS A 70 7.84 7.97 8.67
N LYS A 71 9.10 8.14 8.25
CA LYS A 71 10.02 9.18 8.75
C LYS A 71 9.57 10.59 8.40
N ASP A 72 9.19 10.83 7.15
CA ASP A 72 8.83 12.15 6.63
C ASP A 72 7.57 12.73 7.28
N ASN A 73 6.71 11.87 7.82
CA ASN A 73 5.43 12.27 8.39
C ASN A 73 5.35 12.01 9.91
N GLN A 74 6.50 11.86 10.60
CA GLN A 74 6.51 11.66 12.06
C GLN A 74 5.94 12.86 12.82
N ASP A 75 6.12 14.08 12.30
CA ASP A 75 5.67 15.32 12.93
C ASP A 75 4.13 15.44 12.95
N ILE A 76 3.48 15.06 11.85
CA ILE A 76 2.03 15.04 11.72
C ILE A 76 1.40 13.75 12.26
N GLY A 77 2.16 12.66 12.19
CA GLY A 77 1.76 11.33 12.64
C GLY A 77 0.79 10.62 11.70
N PHE A 78 0.26 9.51 12.22
CA PHE A 78 -0.59 8.58 11.46
C PHE A 78 -1.95 8.31 12.14
N GLY A 79 -2.18 8.81 13.36
CA GLY A 79 -3.44 8.67 14.09
C GLY A 79 -3.91 7.21 14.19
N SER A 80 -5.16 6.93 13.81
CA SER A 80 -5.71 5.56 13.74
C SER A 80 -5.00 4.66 12.70
N GLY A 81 -4.24 5.25 11.79
CA GLY A 81 -3.46 4.56 10.76
C GLY A 81 -2.11 4.02 11.23
N THR A 82 -1.62 4.35 12.43
CA THR A 82 -0.29 3.93 12.91
C THR A 82 -0.11 2.41 12.83
N ARG A 83 -1.07 1.63 13.33
CA ARG A 83 -1.01 0.16 13.27
C ARG A 83 -1.03 -0.37 11.84
N ALA A 84 -1.80 0.27 10.95
CA ALA A 84 -1.85 -0.11 9.54
C ALA A 84 -0.52 0.13 8.83
N LEU A 85 0.22 1.19 9.21
CA LEU A 85 1.56 1.44 8.70
C LEU A 85 2.56 0.36 9.13
N GLU A 86 2.57 -0.04 10.40
CA GLU A 86 3.44 -1.12 10.87
C GLU A 86 3.12 -2.44 10.15
N GLN A 87 1.82 -2.76 10.01
CA GLN A 87 1.37 -3.94 9.26
C GLN A 87 1.79 -3.88 7.79
N ALA A 88 1.76 -2.71 7.16
CA ALA A 88 2.22 -2.54 5.78
C ALA A 88 3.73 -2.80 5.65
N LEU A 89 4.54 -2.33 6.61
CA LEU A 89 5.99 -2.61 6.65
C LEU A 89 6.27 -4.09 6.82
N GLU A 90 5.64 -4.75 7.80
CA GLU A 90 5.78 -6.18 8.06
C GLU A 90 5.37 -7.01 6.85
N ARG A 91 4.20 -6.72 6.28
CA ARG A 91 3.69 -7.41 5.09
C ARG A 91 4.62 -7.23 3.89
N THR A 92 5.17 -6.03 3.69
CA THR A 92 6.11 -5.79 2.58
C THR A 92 7.36 -6.64 2.73
N ARG A 93 7.93 -6.74 3.93
CA ARG A 93 9.07 -7.63 4.22
C ARG A 93 8.71 -9.10 3.95
N ALA A 94 7.54 -9.54 4.41
CA ALA A 94 7.08 -10.91 4.17
C ALA A 94 6.90 -11.19 2.67
N ASN A 95 6.34 -10.23 1.90
CA ASN A 95 6.16 -10.36 0.47
C ASN A 95 7.50 -10.43 -0.29
N ILE A 96 8.50 -9.63 0.10
CA ILE A 96 9.85 -9.68 -0.50
C ILE A 96 10.44 -11.08 -0.33
N ILE A 97 10.38 -11.64 0.89
CA ILE A 97 10.88 -12.99 1.19
C ILE A 97 10.12 -14.02 0.36
N TRP A 98 8.78 -13.94 0.35
CA TRP A 98 7.95 -14.89 -0.38
C TRP A 98 8.25 -14.87 -1.88
N VAL A 99 8.36 -13.69 -2.51
CA VAL A 99 8.72 -13.57 -3.93
C VAL A 99 10.10 -14.18 -4.18
N LYS A 100 11.09 -13.83 -3.36
CA LYS A 100 12.46 -14.35 -3.48
C LYS A 100 12.51 -15.89 -3.41
N GLU A 101 11.74 -16.50 -2.51
CA GLU A 101 11.78 -17.95 -2.26
C GLU A 101 10.91 -18.75 -3.24
N ASN A 102 9.82 -18.17 -3.74
CA ASN A 102 8.77 -18.93 -4.43
C ASN A 102 8.62 -18.58 -5.91
N GLN A 103 9.14 -17.43 -6.39
CA GLN A 103 8.91 -16.98 -7.77
C GLN A 103 9.37 -18.00 -8.82
N ALA A 104 10.56 -18.61 -8.64
CA ALA A 104 11.09 -19.58 -9.58
C ALA A 104 10.25 -20.87 -9.62
N THR A 105 9.91 -21.42 -8.45
CA THR A 105 9.07 -22.62 -8.32
C THR A 105 7.69 -22.43 -8.94
N VAL A 106 7.07 -21.27 -8.72
CA VAL A 106 5.75 -20.94 -9.29
C VAL A 106 5.84 -20.80 -10.81
N LEU A 107 6.89 -20.17 -11.33
CA LEU A 107 7.12 -20.05 -12.78
C LEU A 107 7.27 -21.44 -13.43
N GLU A 108 8.11 -22.29 -12.84
CA GLU A 108 8.32 -23.66 -13.33
C GLU A 108 7.01 -24.46 -13.35
N TRP A 109 6.20 -24.35 -12.29
CA TRP A 109 4.89 -24.99 -12.25
C TRP A 109 3.98 -24.53 -13.39
N PHE A 110 3.88 -23.21 -13.64
CA PHE A 110 3.09 -22.67 -14.75
C PHE A 110 3.58 -23.18 -16.11
N GLU A 111 4.89 -23.21 -16.34
CA GLU A 111 5.47 -23.69 -17.60
C GLU A 111 5.19 -25.18 -17.83
N ASN A 112 5.22 -26.00 -16.78
CA ASN A 112 4.93 -27.42 -16.86
C ASN A 112 3.45 -27.69 -17.17
N GLU A 113 2.52 -26.94 -16.57
CA GLU A 113 1.08 -27.07 -16.84
C GLU A 113 0.69 -26.58 -18.25
N ILE A 114 1.45 -25.65 -18.84
CA ILE A 114 1.24 -25.25 -20.23
C ILE A 114 1.74 -26.33 -21.19
N LYS A 115 2.87 -26.99 -20.89
CA LYS A 115 3.45 -28.06 -21.71
C LYS A 115 2.67 -29.38 -21.65
N SER A 116 1.94 -29.61 -20.56
CA SER A 116 1.12 -30.83 -20.38
C SER A 116 -0.23 -30.79 -21.11
N ARG A 117 -0.61 -29.63 -21.66
CA ARG A 117 -1.80 -29.43 -22.51
C ARG A 117 -1.46 -29.55 -23.99
#